data_AF-X1D5N8-F1
#
_entry.id   AF-X1D5N8-F1
#
_cell.length_a   1.000
_cell.length_b   1.000
_cell.length_c   1.000
_cell.angle_alpha   90.00
_cell.angle_beta   90.00
_cell.angle_gamma   90.00
#
_symmetry.space_group_name_H-M   'P 1'
#
loop_
_entity.id
_entity.type
_entity.pdbx_description
1 polymer ?
#
loop_
_entity_poly.entity_id
_entity_poly.type
_entity_poly.pdbx_seq_one_letter_code
_entity_poly.pdbx_strand_id
1 'polypeptide(L)'
;ALSVLRAKAREGSTHHLYTRIAPDGEGGALIDMANDAWSHIRVTPTGWSIGNTRPPTFRRYKHMKELPMPKKGGDPFIILQFVNLKEEGHRLLYVITIISYLIPGIQHPVLVFYGPHGSGKSVSMRAARAMVDPSIVGLLALPRQDRELVQQLYHHYCGFYDNVSKLPNWASDVFCRAVTGIGNTKRALYTDDDDIIYQYKRCIGFNGINIAAQRGDLLDRTIMLGCEMMDDSVRLEEKVLTQMLDSLAPTILGGMLDAIVKAMNIYPTIKLEKL
;
A
#
# COMPACT_ATOMS: atom_id res chain seq x y z
N ALA A 1 19.57 21.48 -26.21
CA ALA A 1 19.58 21.33 -24.74
C ALA A 1 19.15 19.93 -24.28
N LEU A 2 17.94 19.45 -24.64
CA LEU A 2 17.43 18.15 -24.20
C LEU A 2 18.29 16.95 -24.65
N SER A 3 18.85 16.99 -25.86
CA SER A 3 19.76 15.95 -26.40
C SER A 3 21.07 15.84 -25.61
N VAL A 4 21.67 16.97 -25.24
CA VAL A 4 22.89 17.04 -24.42
C VAL A 4 22.63 16.55 -23.00
N LEU A 5 21.48 16.90 -22.41
CA LEU A 5 21.07 16.38 -21.09
C LEU A 5 20.84 14.87 -21.13
N ARG A 6 20.24 14.33 -22.21
CA ARG A 6 20.07 12.88 -22.41
C ARG A 6 21.42 12.16 -22.56
N ALA A 7 22.36 12.73 -23.29
CA ALA A 7 23.71 12.17 -23.43
C ALA A 7 24.43 12.11 -22.08
N LYS A 8 24.45 13.23 -21.34
CA LYS A 8 25.03 13.27 -19.98
C LYS A 8 24.34 12.34 -19.00
N ALA A 9 23.02 12.16 -19.10
CA ALA A 9 22.28 11.23 -18.24
C ALA A 9 22.59 9.76 -18.55
N ARG A 10 22.91 9.41 -19.82
CA ARG A 10 23.35 8.06 -20.20
C ARG A 10 24.74 7.72 -19.66
N GLU A 11 25.60 8.72 -19.50
CA GLU A 11 26.95 8.58 -18.95
C GLU A 11 26.99 8.67 -17.42
N GLY A 12 25.88 9.06 -16.77
CA GLY A 12 25.78 9.23 -15.32
C GLY A 12 25.41 7.95 -14.56
N SER A 13 25.46 8.03 -13.23
CA SER A 13 25.03 6.93 -12.35
C SER A 13 23.53 6.68 -12.46
N THR A 14 23.14 5.41 -12.63
CA THR A 14 21.74 5.00 -12.60
C THR A 14 21.23 4.93 -11.16
N HIS A 15 20.10 5.58 -10.88
CA HIS A 15 19.44 5.53 -9.58
C HIS A 15 18.09 4.80 -9.69
N HIS A 16 17.83 3.88 -8.77
CA HIS A 16 16.51 3.27 -8.66
C HIS A 16 15.52 4.28 -8.07
N LEU A 17 14.37 4.42 -8.72
CA LEU A 17 13.27 5.26 -8.23
C LEU A 17 12.19 4.39 -7.62
N TYR A 18 11.78 4.74 -6.41
CA TYR A 18 10.74 4.06 -5.67
C TYR A 18 9.35 4.64 -5.98
N THR A 19 8.31 3.84 -5.73
CA THR A 19 6.92 4.31 -5.77
C THR A 19 6.41 4.38 -4.34
N ARG A 20 6.01 5.58 -3.91
CA ARG A 20 5.45 5.91 -2.58
C ARG A 20 6.38 5.70 -1.37
N ILE A 21 7.00 4.54 -1.19
CA ILE A 21 7.83 4.21 -0.02
C ILE A 21 9.23 3.79 -0.47
N ALA A 22 10.25 4.33 0.17
CA ALA A 22 11.67 4.02 -0.07
C ALA A 22 12.42 3.81 1.24
N PRO A 23 13.49 3.01 1.28
CA PRO A 23 14.45 3.05 2.37
C PRO A 23 15.22 4.39 2.38
N ASP A 24 15.58 4.88 3.56
CA ASP A 24 16.43 6.07 3.68
C ASP A 24 17.94 5.79 3.57
N GLY A 25 18.34 4.51 3.57
CA GLY A 25 19.72 4.05 3.50
C GLY A 25 20.40 3.86 4.87
N GLU A 26 19.77 4.30 5.96
CA GLU A 26 20.29 4.28 7.34
C GLU A 26 19.40 3.44 8.27
N GLY A 27 18.56 2.58 7.69
CA GLY A 27 17.61 1.72 8.43
C GLY A 27 16.25 2.38 8.71
N GLY A 28 16.00 3.58 8.19
CA GLY A 28 14.72 4.27 8.22
C GLY A 28 13.93 4.20 6.91
N ALA A 29 12.87 5.00 6.84
CA ALA A 29 11.94 5.05 5.72
C ALA A 29 11.75 6.48 5.20
N LEU A 30 11.55 6.60 3.89
CA LEU A 30 11.12 7.81 3.19
C LEU A 30 9.75 7.54 2.56
N ILE A 31 8.78 8.38 2.84
CA ILE A 31 7.39 8.24 2.40
C ILE A 31 7.03 9.45 1.54
N ASP A 32 6.84 9.25 0.25
CA ASP A 32 6.48 10.30 -0.70
C ASP A 32 5.09 10.87 -0.39
N MET A 33 5.03 12.17 -0.11
CA MET A 33 3.76 12.86 0.12
C MET A 33 2.98 13.12 -1.16
N ALA A 34 3.58 12.90 -2.34
CA ALA A 34 2.97 13.15 -3.65
C ALA A 34 2.47 14.59 -3.90
N ASN A 35 2.89 15.56 -3.08
CA ASN A 35 2.51 16.97 -3.20
C ASN A 35 3.40 17.74 -4.18
N ASP A 36 2.94 18.91 -4.64
CA ASP A 36 3.67 19.74 -5.62
C ASP A 36 5.06 20.20 -5.13
N ALA A 37 5.27 20.25 -3.82
CA ALA A 37 6.54 20.59 -3.19
C ALA A 37 7.60 19.46 -3.25
N TRP A 38 7.24 18.27 -3.75
CA TRP A 38 8.09 17.07 -3.74
C TRP A 38 8.58 16.67 -2.35
N SER A 39 7.72 16.86 -1.35
CA SER A 39 8.02 16.51 0.03
C SER A 39 7.88 15.02 0.31
N HIS A 40 8.61 14.57 1.32
CA HIS A 40 8.54 13.22 1.87
C HIS A 40 8.56 13.30 3.40
N ILE A 41 7.99 12.30 4.04
CA ILE A 41 8.15 12.05 5.47
C ILE A 41 9.36 11.13 5.63
N ARG A 42 10.37 11.54 6.40
CA ARG A 42 11.47 10.68 6.84
C ARG A 42 11.15 10.14 8.23
N VAL A 43 11.18 8.82 8.39
CA VAL A 43 10.92 8.13 9.66
C VAL A 43 12.20 7.41 10.10
N THR A 44 12.64 7.66 11.33
CA THR A 44 13.83 7.09 11.95
C THR A 44 13.51 6.64 13.38
N PRO A 45 14.43 5.94 14.09
CA PRO A 45 14.21 5.57 15.49
C PRO A 45 14.02 6.78 16.43
N THR A 46 14.46 7.99 16.05
CA THR A 46 14.35 9.18 16.90
C THR A 46 13.07 9.98 16.66
N GLY A 47 12.34 9.69 15.58
CA GLY A 47 11.11 10.40 15.23
C GLY A 47 10.88 10.46 13.72
N TRP A 48 9.95 11.30 13.31
CA TRP A 48 9.72 11.59 11.91
C TRP A 48 9.64 13.10 11.64
N SER A 49 10.03 13.48 10.43
CA SER A 49 10.03 14.86 9.95
C SER A 49 9.64 14.91 8.48
N ILE A 50 9.21 16.09 8.01
CA ILE A 50 8.89 16.34 6.61
C ILE A 50 10.03 17.14 6.00
N GLY A 51 10.51 16.69 4.85
CA GLY A 51 11.56 17.37 4.10
C GLY A 51 11.46 17.05 2.62
N ASN A 52 12.49 17.42 1.86
CA ASN A 52 12.59 17.14 0.43
C ASN A 52 13.84 16.31 0.17
N THR A 53 13.76 15.32 -0.72
CA THR A 53 14.93 14.51 -1.09
C THR A 53 15.71 15.13 -2.24
N ARG A 54 17.04 15.14 -2.10
CA ARG A 54 17.99 15.29 -3.19
C ARG A 54 19.05 14.19 -3.01
N PRO A 55 19.36 13.36 -4.02
CA PRO A 55 18.81 13.31 -5.39
C PRO A 55 17.36 12.77 -5.45
N PRO A 56 16.70 12.79 -6.62
CA PRO A 56 15.33 12.26 -6.78
C PRO A 56 15.22 10.79 -6.34
N THR A 57 14.36 10.52 -5.37
CA THR A 57 14.12 9.17 -4.81
C THR A 57 12.89 8.49 -5.41
N PHE A 58 11.90 9.28 -5.83
CA PHE A 58 10.57 8.77 -6.15
C PHE A 58 10.20 8.95 -7.61
N ARG A 59 9.43 7.99 -8.13
CA ARG A 59 8.67 8.12 -9.36
C ARG A 59 7.20 8.28 -9.01
N ARG A 60 6.57 9.31 -9.58
CA ARG A 60 5.14 9.59 -9.42
C ARG A 60 4.38 9.31 -10.70
N TYR A 61 3.12 8.91 -10.54
CA TYR A 61 2.19 8.67 -11.64
C TYR A 61 0.96 9.58 -11.49
N LYS A 62 0.28 9.88 -12.60
CA LYS A 62 -0.83 10.86 -12.64
C LYS A 62 -1.99 10.55 -11.71
N HIS A 63 -2.17 9.28 -11.31
CA HIS A 63 -3.25 8.86 -10.42
C HIS A 63 -2.97 9.14 -8.95
N MET A 64 -1.72 9.43 -8.57
CA MET A 64 -1.33 9.59 -7.17
C MET A 64 -1.92 10.88 -6.62
N LYS A 65 -2.48 10.79 -5.41
CA LYS A 65 -2.90 11.95 -4.62
C LYS A 65 -1.93 12.18 -3.48
N GLU A 66 -1.98 13.39 -2.96
CA GLU A 66 -1.21 13.78 -1.79
C GLU A 66 -1.58 12.92 -0.58
N LEU A 67 -0.58 12.60 0.25
CA LEU A 67 -0.84 12.06 1.58
C LEU A 67 -1.39 13.17 2.49
N PRO A 68 -2.25 12.83 3.47
CA PRO A 68 -2.67 13.78 4.47
C PRO A 68 -1.45 14.31 5.24
N MET A 69 -1.48 15.59 5.63
CA MET A 69 -0.42 16.17 6.46
C MET A 69 -0.45 15.52 7.86
N PRO A 70 0.55 14.74 8.28
CA PRO A 70 0.49 14.00 9.54
C PRO A 70 0.56 14.93 10.75
N LYS A 71 -0.17 14.58 11.82
CA LYS A 71 -0.16 15.28 13.11
C LYS A 71 0.50 14.44 14.18
N LYS A 72 1.53 14.97 14.85
CA LYS A 72 2.21 14.30 15.97
C LYS A 72 1.24 14.00 17.12
N GLY A 73 1.47 12.90 17.85
CA GLY A 73 0.63 12.49 18.97
C GLY A 73 -0.74 12.00 18.52
N GLY A 74 -0.79 11.41 17.31
CA GLY A 74 -2.01 10.85 16.75
C GLY A 74 -2.32 9.45 17.30
N ASP A 75 -3.38 8.85 16.79
CA ASP A 75 -3.81 7.51 17.16
C ASP A 75 -4.16 6.70 15.89
N PRO A 76 -3.40 5.64 15.56
CA PRO A 76 -3.69 4.84 14.38
C PRO A 76 -5.00 4.06 14.51
N PHE A 77 -5.50 3.77 15.73
CA PHE A 77 -6.72 2.98 15.93
C PHE A 77 -7.99 3.73 15.55
N ILE A 78 -7.94 5.06 15.38
CA ILE A 78 -9.06 5.87 14.87
C ILE A 78 -9.55 5.35 13.50
N ILE A 79 -8.67 4.75 12.70
CA ILE A 79 -9.05 4.16 11.40
C ILE A 79 -10.14 3.07 11.52
N LEU A 80 -10.29 2.45 12.70
CA LEU A 80 -11.30 1.42 12.94
C LEU A 80 -12.73 1.96 12.87
N GLN A 81 -12.93 3.28 12.92
CA GLN A 81 -14.25 3.89 12.67
C GLN A 81 -14.76 3.64 11.24
N PHE A 82 -13.88 3.29 10.31
CA PHE A 82 -14.20 3.01 8.89
C PHE A 82 -14.24 1.51 8.59
N VAL A 83 -14.29 0.68 9.62
CA VAL A 83 -14.05 -0.76 9.52
C VAL A 83 -15.11 -1.53 10.29
N ASN A 84 -15.76 -2.44 9.60
CA ASN A 84 -16.77 -3.30 10.18
C ASN A 84 -16.20 -4.72 10.40
N LEU A 85 -15.31 -4.83 11.39
CA LEU A 85 -14.72 -6.09 11.84
C LEU A 85 -15.08 -6.30 13.32
N LYS A 86 -15.76 -7.40 13.64
CA LYS A 86 -16.20 -7.67 15.02
C LYS A 86 -15.06 -8.18 15.90
N GLU A 87 -14.30 -9.14 15.40
CA GLU A 87 -13.20 -9.75 16.16
C GLU A 87 -12.11 -8.73 16.46
N GLU A 88 -11.74 -8.61 17.74
CA GLU A 88 -10.71 -7.69 18.19
C GLU A 88 -9.34 -8.02 17.56
N GLY A 89 -9.03 -9.32 17.43
CA GLY A 89 -7.82 -9.78 16.73
C GLY A 89 -7.76 -9.31 15.27
N HIS A 90 -8.87 -9.38 14.53
CA HIS A 90 -8.94 -8.88 13.15
C HIS A 90 -8.78 -7.36 13.07
N ARG A 91 -9.34 -6.61 14.02
CA ARG A 91 -9.16 -5.15 14.11
C ARG A 91 -7.70 -4.78 14.32
N LEU A 92 -7.02 -5.47 15.24
CA LEU A 92 -5.60 -5.26 15.49
C LEU A 92 -4.74 -5.63 14.26
N LEU A 93 -4.99 -6.80 13.65
CA LEU A 93 -4.29 -7.23 12.44
C LEU A 93 -4.46 -6.24 11.28
N TYR A 94 -5.66 -5.69 11.09
CA TYR A 94 -5.92 -4.66 10.09
C TYR A 94 -5.06 -3.41 10.33
N VAL A 95 -5.08 -2.86 11.55
CA VAL A 95 -4.30 -1.66 11.90
C VAL A 95 -2.81 -1.90 11.73
N ILE A 96 -2.27 -2.98 12.29
CA ILE A 96 -0.84 -3.32 12.20
C ILE A 96 -0.41 -3.53 10.75
N THR A 97 -1.24 -4.17 9.93
CA THR A 97 -0.93 -4.40 8.51
C THR A 97 -0.75 -3.09 7.76
N ILE A 98 -1.64 -2.13 7.94
CA ILE A 98 -1.55 -0.82 7.27
C ILE A 98 -0.34 -0.03 7.75
N ILE A 99 -0.03 -0.08 9.05
CA ILE A 99 1.20 0.50 9.60
C ILE A 99 2.42 -0.15 8.93
N SER A 100 2.41 -1.49 8.81
CA SER A 100 3.52 -2.22 8.20
C SER A 100 3.76 -1.81 6.75
N TYR A 101 2.72 -1.41 6.00
CA TYR A 101 2.85 -0.98 4.60
C TYR A 101 3.74 0.26 4.42
N LEU A 102 3.97 1.04 5.49
CA LEU A 102 4.87 2.19 5.48
C LEU A 102 6.34 1.79 5.74
N ILE A 103 6.63 0.51 5.96
CA ILE A 103 7.97 -0.02 6.22
C ILE A 103 8.55 -0.55 4.90
N PRO A 104 9.66 0.03 4.38
CA PRO A 104 10.25 -0.40 3.12
C PRO A 104 10.91 -1.77 3.24
N GLY A 105 10.95 -2.49 2.12
CA GLY A 105 11.83 -3.66 1.94
C GLY A 105 11.33 -4.97 2.54
N ILE A 106 10.27 -4.97 3.34
CA ILE A 106 9.67 -6.20 3.89
C ILE A 106 8.63 -6.80 2.93
N GLN A 107 8.22 -8.05 3.19
CA GLN A 107 7.04 -8.62 2.54
C GLN A 107 5.81 -8.18 3.32
N HIS A 108 4.79 -7.69 2.62
CA HIS A 108 3.54 -7.26 3.23
C HIS A 108 2.46 -8.32 3.02
N PRO A 109 1.68 -8.67 4.06
CA PRO A 109 0.58 -9.60 3.89
C PRO A 109 -0.49 -9.01 2.96
N VAL A 110 -1.18 -9.89 2.24
CA VAL A 110 -2.32 -9.54 1.41
C VAL A 110 -3.56 -9.39 2.30
N LEU A 111 -4.31 -8.29 2.15
CA LEU A 111 -5.58 -8.12 2.85
C LEU A 111 -6.75 -8.65 2.01
N VAL A 112 -7.48 -9.63 2.52
CA VAL A 112 -8.68 -10.15 1.84
C VAL A 112 -9.91 -9.91 2.70
N PHE A 113 -10.78 -9.03 2.23
CA PHE A 113 -12.07 -8.77 2.86
C PHE A 113 -13.17 -9.63 2.24
N TYR A 114 -13.97 -10.30 3.06
CA TYR A 114 -15.11 -11.09 2.59
C TYR A 114 -16.37 -10.83 3.44
N GLY A 115 -17.54 -11.14 2.89
CA GLY A 115 -18.82 -10.93 3.56
C GLY A 115 -19.89 -10.31 2.67
N PRO A 116 -21.15 -10.21 3.15
CA PRO A 116 -22.30 -9.83 2.33
C PRO A 116 -22.19 -8.42 1.74
N HIS A 117 -23.00 -8.13 0.72
CA HIS A 117 -23.12 -6.76 0.19
C HIS A 117 -23.54 -5.78 1.31
N GLY A 118 -23.01 -4.56 1.28
CA GLY A 118 -23.30 -3.56 2.33
C GLY A 118 -22.59 -3.79 3.67
N SER A 119 -21.57 -4.65 3.72
CA SER A 119 -20.77 -4.90 4.94
C SER A 119 -19.61 -3.93 5.19
N GLY A 120 -19.37 -2.95 4.32
CA GLY A 120 -18.33 -1.92 4.51
C GLY A 120 -16.93 -2.25 3.97
N LYS A 121 -16.72 -3.41 3.33
CA LYS A 121 -15.41 -3.88 2.80
C LYS A 121 -14.67 -2.83 1.97
N SER A 122 -15.35 -2.25 0.97
CA SER A 122 -14.75 -1.26 0.07
C SER A 122 -14.40 0.03 0.81
N VAL A 123 -15.16 0.42 1.82
CA VAL A 123 -14.87 1.58 2.68
C VAL A 123 -13.60 1.32 3.49
N SER A 124 -13.48 0.15 4.12
CA SER A 124 -12.28 -0.24 4.87
C SER A 124 -11.03 -0.24 4.00
N MET A 125 -11.10 -0.82 2.81
CA MET A 125 -9.99 -0.80 1.85
C MET A 125 -9.61 0.62 1.41
N ARG A 126 -10.60 1.51 1.19
CA ARG A 126 -10.34 2.92 0.86
C ARG A 126 -9.69 3.68 2.01
N ALA A 127 -10.12 3.44 3.25
CA ALA A 127 -9.52 4.04 4.43
C ALA A 127 -8.05 3.64 4.58
N ALA A 128 -7.74 2.34 4.46
CA ALA A 128 -6.37 1.84 4.44
C ALA A 128 -5.52 2.49 3.33
N ARG A 129 -6.05 2.51 2.10
CA ARG A 129 -5.33 3.07 0.95
C ARG A 129 -5.09 4.57 1.10
N ALA A 130 -6.02 5.32 1.67
CA ALA A 130 -5.89 6.76 1.88
C ALA A 130 -4.71 7.12 2.82
N MET A 131 -4.33 6.22 3.73
CA MET A 131 -3.18 6.42 4.63
C MET A 131 -1.83 6.06 3.99
N VAL A 132 -1.82 5.27 2.91
CA VAL A 132 -0.58 4.68 2.35
C VAL A 132 -0.32 5.15 0.93
N ASP A 133 -1.27 4.95 0.01
CA ASP A 133 -1.14 5.32 -1.40
C ASP A 133 -2.44 5.93 -1.94
N PRO A 134 -2.85 7.11 -1.43
CA PRO A 134 -4.04 7.78 -1.90
C PRO A 134 -3.99 8.02 -3.41
N SER A 135 -5.14 7.82 -4.06
CA SER A 135 -5.24 7.87 -5.51
C SER A 135 -6.58 8.47 -5.96
N ILE A 136 -6.59 9.05 -7.17
CA ILE A 136 -7.81 9.47 -7.87
C ILE A 136 -8.81 8.32 -7.96
N VAL A 137 -8.31 7.11 -8.22
CA VAL A 137 -9.11 5.89 -8.24
C VAL A 137 -8.94 5.16 -6.91
N GLY A 138 -9.95 5.22 -6.05
CA GLY A 138 -9.89 4.67 -4.69
C GLY A 138 -9.66 3.16 -4.62
N LEU A 139 -10.27 2.38 -5.52
CA LEU A 139 -10.04 0.93 -5.66
C LEU A 139 -9.98 0.56 -7.14
N LEU A 140 -9.15 -0.42 -7.47
CA LEU A 140 -8.91 -0.91 -8.82
C LEU A 140 -9.92 -2.01 -9.18
N ALA A 141 -10.21 -2.16 -10.47
CA ALA A 141 -10.82 -3.38 -10.99
C ALA A 141 -9.71 -4.39 -11.34
N LEU A 142 -9.92 -5.67 -10.99
CA LEU A 142 -8.99 -6.71 -11.39
C LEU A 142 -9.03 -6.87 -12.92
N PRO A 143 -7.90 -6.71 -13.63
CA PRO A 143 -7.85 -6.83 -15.07
C PRO A 143 -7.99 -8.30 -15.49
N ARG A 144 -8.16 -8.52 -16.80
CA ARG A 144 -8.34 -9.88 -17.36
C ARG A 144 -7.04 -10.53 -17.81
N GLN A 145 -5.95 -9.79 -17.82
CA GLN A 145 -4.66 -10.22 -18.34
C GLN A 145 -3.52 -9.92 -17.35
N ASP A 146 -2.53 -10.80 -17.33
CA ASP A 146 -1.33 -10.70 -16.49
C ASP A 146 -0.57 -9.39 -16.71
N ARG A 147 -0.35 -8.99 -17.96
CA ARG A 147 0.38 -7.78 -18.33
C ARG A 147 -0.25 -6.51 -17.76
N GLU A 148 -1.57 -6.45 -17.74
CA GLU A 148 -2.33 -5.31 -17.24
C GLU A 148 -2.24 -5.26 -15.72
N LEU A 149 -2.29 -6.42 -15.06
CA LEU A 149 -2.12 -6.51 -13.61
C LEU A 149 -0.71 -6.09 -13.19
N VAL A 150 0.31 -6.57 -13.89
CA VAL A 150 1.71 -6.18 -13.68
C VAL A 150 1.89 -4.68 -13.85
N GLN A 151 1.29 -4.08 -14.89
CA GLN A 151 1.36 -2.63 -15.10
C GLN A 151 0.67 -1.85 -13.97
N GLN A 152 -0.54 -2.26 -13.57
CA GLN A 152 -1.23 -1.64 -12.44
C GLN A 152 -0.38 -1.71 -11.17
N LEU A 153 0.16 -2.89 -10.83
CA LEU A 153 1.01 -3.07 -9.67
C LEU A 153 2.34 -2.32 -9.81
N TYR A 154 2.87 -2.10 -11.01
CA TYR A 154 4.06 -1.29 -11.19
C TYR A 154 3.80 0.19 -10.86
N HIS A 155 2.62 0.71 -11.23
CA HIS A 155 2.25 2.11 -11.05
C HIS A 155 1.71 2.44 -9.65
N HIS A 156 1.04 1.49 -9.00
CA HIS A 156 0.46 1.67 -7.67
C HIS A 156 1.32 1.01 -6.60
N TYR A 157 1.59 1.69 -5.49
CA TYR A 157 2.24 1.05 -4.34
C TYR A 157 1.25 0.14 -3.59
N CYS A 158 -0.01 0.56 -3.50
CA CYS A 158 -1.12 -0.27 -3.02
C CYS A 158 -2.04 -0.70 -4.18
N GLY A 159 -1.97 -1.99 -4.54
CA GLY A 159 -2.87 -2.63 -5.49
C GLY A 159 -4.11 -3.18 -4.79
N PHE A 160 -5.14 -2.35 -4.65
CA PHE A 160 -6.36 -2.68 -3.90
C PHE A 160 -7.53 -2.89 -4.87
N TYR A 161 -8.08 -4.10 -4.94
CA TYR A 161 -9.05 -4.51 -5.96
C TYR A 161 -10.46 -4.73 -5.39
N ASP A 162 -11.47 -4.11 -6.00
CA ASP A 162 -12.86 -4.20 -5.56
C ASP A 162 -13.62 -5.31 -6.30
N ASN A 163 -14.59 -5.93 -5.63
CA ASN A 163 -15.53 -6.91 -6.23
C ASN A 163 -14.86 -8.09 -6.96
N VAL A 164 -13.78 -8.63 -6.40
CA VAL A 164 -13.13 -9.84 -6.88
C VAL A 164 -13.93 -11.07 -6.46
N SER A 165 -14.78 -11.56 -7.37
CA SER A 165 -15.63 -12.73 -7.14
C SER A 165 -14.87 -14.05 -7.30
N LYS A 166 -13.91 -14.10 -8.22
CA LYS A 166 -13.02 -15.24 -8.47
C LYS A 166 -11.63 -14.71 -8.78
N LEU A 167 -10.62 -15.32 -8.17
CA LEU A 167 -9.22 -14.99 -8.47
C LEU A 167 -8.63 -16.07 -9.39
N PRO A 168 -8.33 -15.75 -10.66
CA PRO A 168 -7.74 -16.73 -11.55
C PRO A 168 -6.31 -17.07 -11.13
N ASN A 169 -5.85 -18.29 -11.46
CA ASN A 169 -4.53 -18.80 -11.05
C ASN A 169 -3.39 -17.84 -11.44
N TRP A 170 -3.43 -17.30 -12.66
CA TRP A 170 -2.40 -16.35 -13.13
C TRP A 170 -2.34 -15.07 -12.29
N ALA A 171 -3.47 -14.57 -11.79
CA ALA A 171 -3.51 -13.37 -10.95
C ALA A 171 -2.98 -13.68 -9.55
N SER A 172 -3.32 -14.85 -9.01
CA SER A 172 -2.74 -15.36 -7.77
C SER A 172 -1.22 -15.42 -7.84
N ASP A 173 -0.66 -15.94 -8.94
CA ASP A 173 0.80 -16.02 -9.13
C ASP A 173 1.44 -14.63 -9.23
N VAL A 174 0.78 -13.68 -9.93
CA VAL A 174 1.26 -12.28 -10.01
C VAL A 174 1.25 -11.63 -8.62
N PHE A 175 0.22 -11.85 -7.81
CA PHE A 175 0.15 -11.33 -6.44
C PHE A 175 1.25 -11.91 -5.54
N CYS A 176 1.50 -13.22 -5.57
CA CYS A 176 2.59 -13.83 -4.80
C CYS A 176 3.96 -13.23 -5.16
N ARG A 177 4.24 -13.03 -6.46
CA ARG A 177 5.49 -12.40 -6.91
C ARG A 177 5.60 -10.94 -6.47
N ALA A 178 4.49 -10.20 -6.54
CA ALA A 178 4.44 -8.81 -6.11
C ALA A 178 4.57 -8.61 -4.59
N VAL A 179 4.13 -9.57 -3.76
CA VAL A 179 4.35 -9.55 -2.30
C VAL A 179 5.81 -9.84 -1.96
N THR A 180 6.38 -10.87 -2.60
CA THR A 180 7.75 -11.34 -2.30
C THR A 180 8.82 -10.40 -2.85
N GLY A 181 8.52 -9.65 -3.90
CA GLY A 181 9.48 -8.80 -4.60
C GLY A 181 10.28 -9.53 -5.67
N ILE A 182 9.91 -10.78 -5.99
CA ILE A 182 10.49 -11.53 -7.08
C ILE A 182 10.01 -10.87 -8.38
N GLY A 183 10.97 -10.36 -9.16
CA GLY A 183 10.66 -9.54 -10.33
C GLY A 183 9.77 -10.25 -11.36
N ASN A 184 8.87 -9.49 -11.98
CA ASN A 184 8.13 -9.93 -13.16
C ASN A 184 8.97 -9.63 -14.40
N THR A 185 9.37 -10.67 -15.14
CA THR A 185 10.05 -10.49 -16.45
C THR A 185 8.98 -10.32 -17.52
N LYS A 186 8.96 -9.18 -18.22
CA LYS A 186 8.12 -8.99 -19.40
C LYS A 186 8.88 -9.49 -20.62
N ARG A 187 8.35 -10.49 -21.33
CA ARG A 187 8.69 -10.71 -22.75
C ARG A 187 7.94 -9.69 -23.58
N ALA A 188 8.63 -8.75 -24.22
CA ALA A 188 8.00 -7.81 -25.13
C ALA A 188 7.55 -8.57 -26.39
N LEU A 189 6.25 -8.69 -26.63
CA LEU A 189 5.74 -9.05 -27.95
C LEU A 189 5.31 -7.78 -28.66
N TYR A 190 6.04 -7.52 -29.75
CA TYR A 190 5.93 -6.47 -30.76
C TYR A 190 6.51 -5.09 -30.38
N THR A 191 7.61 -4.80 -31.08
CA THR A 191 8.48 -3.61 -31.11
C THR A 191 9.39 -3.41 -29.88
N ASP A 192 10.68 -3.66 -30.14
CA ASP A 192 11.89 -3.52 -29.31
C ASP A 192 12.24 -4.74 -28.42
N ASP A 193 13.33 -5.43 -28.79
CA ASP A 193 13.89 -6.70 -28.28
C ASP A 193 14.43 -6.67 -26.82
N ASP A 194 14.02 -5.69 -26.00
CA ASP A 194 14.48 -5.58 -24.62
C ASP A 194 13.43 -6.12 -23.63
N ASP A 195 13.77 -7.22 -22.94
CA ASP A 195 13.00 -7.72 -21.80
C ASP A 195 13.02 -6.67 -20.66
N ILE A 196 11.90 -5.99 -20.42
CA ILE A 196 11.78 -5.08 -19.28
C ILE A 196 11.53 -5.92 -18.02
N ILE A 197 12.55 -6.04 -17.17
CA ILE A 197 12.45 -6.68 -15.86
C ILE A 197 11.86 -5.68 -14.86
N TYR A 198 10.69 -6.00 -14.31
CA TYR A 198 10.08 -5.22 -13.24
C TYR A 198 10.39 -5.85 -11.88
N GLN A 199 11.26 -5.23 -11.10
CA GLN A 199 11.48 -5.61 -9.71
C GLN A 199 10.73 -4.64 -8.79
N TYR A 200 9.72 -5.14 -8.07
CA TYR A 200 8.92 -4.34 -7.16
C TYR A 200 8.28 -5.18 -6.05
N LYS A 201 8.08 -4.58 -4.87
CA LYS A 201 7.22 -5.10 -3.79
C LYS A 201 5.99 -4.22 -3.66
N ARG A 202 4.81 -4.82 -3.47
CA ARG A 202 3.53 -4.10 -3.39
C ARG A 202 2.65 -4.59 -2.26
N CYS A 203 1.90 -3.63 -1.72
CA CYS A 203 0.84 -3.90 -0.76
C CYS A 203 -0.42 -4.29 -1.56
N ILE A 204 -0.96 -5.48 -1.31
CA ILE A 204 -2.08 -6.00 -2.09
C ILE A 204 -3.29 -6.16 -1.18
N GLY A 205 -4.45 -5.82 -1.70
CA GLY A 205 -5.69 -6.12 -1.03
C GLY A 205 -6.81 -6.35 -2.03
N PHE A 206 -7.78 -7.18 -1.69
CA PHE A 206 -8.98 -7.32 -2.49
C PHE A 206 -10.18 -7.71 -1.64
N ASN A 207 -11.38 -7.48 -2.17
CA ASN A 207 -12.59 -7.90 -1.51
C ASN A 207 -13.54 -8.64 -2.44
N GLY A 208 -14.47 -9.39 -1.85
CA GLY A 208 -15.55 -10.07 -2.54
C GLY A 208 -16.68 -10.44 -1.59
N ILE A 209 -17.79 -10.96 -2.12
CA ILE A 209 -18.83 -11.57 -1.28
C ILE A 209 -18.28 -12.84 -0.66
N ASN A 210 -17.68 -13.69 -1.49
CA ASN A 210 -17.00 -14.91 -1.11
C ASN A 210 -15.49 -14.71 -1.07
N ILE A 211 -14.80 -15.64 -0.42
CA ILE A 211 -13.34 -15.70 -0.40
C ILE A 211 -12.84 -16.11 -1.80
N ALA A 212 -12.20 -15.17 -2.50
CA ALA A 212 -11.65 -15.42 -3.84
C ALA A 212 -10.25 -16.08 -3.82
N ALA A 213 -9.50 -15.93 -2.73
CA ALA A 213 -8.20 -16.58 -2.55
C ALA A 213 -8.39 -18.06 -2.20
N GLN A 214 -7.89 -18.97 -3.04
CA GLN A 214 -8.09 -20.41 -2.82
C GLN A 214 -6.78 -21.23 -2.86
N ARG A 215 -5.68 -20.63 -3.31
CA ARG A 215 -4.40 -21.33 -3.44
C ARG A 215 -3.57 -21.18 -2.16
N GLY A 216 -3.01 -22.29 -1.67
CA GLY A 216 -2.21 -22.33 -0.44
C GLY A 216 -1.12 -21.26 -0.39
N ASP A 217 -0.34 -21.10 -1.47
CA ASP A 217 0.76 -20.11 -1.49
C ASP A 217 0.28 -18.66 -1.29
N LEU A 218 -0.87 -18.28 -1.85
CA LEU A 218 -1.43 -16.94 -1.59
C LEU A 218 -2.06 -16.87 -0.20
N LEU A 219 -2.76 -17.92 0.23
CA LEU A 219 -3.42 -17.99 1.53
C LEU A 219 -2.42 -17.87 2.69
N ASP A 220 -1.24 -18.50 2.60
CA ASP A 220 -0.18 -18.40 3.60
C ASP A 220 0.39 -16.98 3.76
N ARG A 221 0.12 -16.11 2.78
CA ARG A 221 0.54 -14.69 2.77
C ARG A 221 -0.63 -13.74 2.99
N THR A 222 -1.82 -14.26 3.33
CA THR A 222 -3.05 -13.49 3.38
C THR A 222 -3.57 -13.36 4.82
N ILE A 223 -4.02 -12.16 5.16
CA ILE A 223 -4.88 -11.93 6.33
C ILE A 223 -6.32 -11.84 5.85
N MET A 224 -7.13 -12.79 6.33
CA MET A 224 -8.55 -12.91 6.02
C MET A 224 -9.36 -12.06 7.00
N LEU A 225 -10.12 -11.09 6.49
CA LEU A 225 -10.89 -10.15 7.28
C LEU A 225 -12.38 -10.28 6.95
N GLY A 226 -13.11 -10.98 7.81
CA GLY A 226 -14.55 -11.17 7.67
C GLY A 226 -15.35 -9.96 8.13
N CYS A 227 -16.20 -9.43 7.25
CA CYS A 227 -17.14 -8.35 7.55
C CYS A 227 -18.57 -8.88 7.58
N GLU A 228 -19.36 -8.45 8.55
CA GLU A 228 -20.77 -8.84 8.67
C GLU A 228 -21.72 -7.81 8.06
N MET A 229 -22.99 -8.17 7.88
CA MET A 229 -23.98 -7.21 7.42
C MET A 229 -24.11 -6.06 8.43
N MET A 230 -24.03 -4.82 7.96
CA MET A 230 -24.27 -3.65 8.80
C MET A 230 -25.77 -3.42 8.95
N ASP A 231 -26.20 -3.13 10.18
CA ASP A 231 -27.53 -2.61 10.46
C ASP A 231 -27.75 -1.29 9.70
N ASP A 232 -28.96 -1.06 9.20
CA ASP A 232 -29.27 0.13 8.41
C ASP A 232 -29.12 1.43 9.25
N SER A 233 -29.33 1.37 10.57
CA SER A 233 -29.24 2.52 11.48
C SER A 233 -27.81 3.05 11.67
N VAL A 234 -26.79 2.23 11.43
CA VAL A 234 -25.38 2.62 11.56
C VAL A 234 -24.73 2.98 10.22
N ARG A 235 -25.49 2.92 9.13
CA ARG A 235 -24.98 3.27 7.80
C ARG A 235 -24.87 4.78 7.65
N LEU A 236 -23.72 5.21 7.16
CA LEU A 236 -23.46 6.60 6.82
C LEU A 236 -23.34 6.74 5.31
N GLU A 237 -23.73 7.90 4.80
CA GLU A 237 -23.51 8.26 3.40
C GLU A 237 -22.02 8.28 3.07
N GLU A 238 -21.66 7.87 1.84
CA GLU A 238 -20.27 7.86 1.39
C GLU A 238 -19.60 9.24 1.45
N LYS A 239 -20.36 10.31 1.19
CA LYS A 239 -19.87 11.69 1.31
C LYS A 239 -19.49 12.03 2.75
N VAL A 240 -20.32 11.64 3.72
CA VAL A 240 -20.07 11.85 5.16
C VAL A 240 -18.84 11.06 5.59
N LEU A 241 -18.75 9.79 5.20
CA LEU A 241 -17.58 8.94 5.50
C LEU A 241 -16.29 9.52 4.92
N THR A 242 -16.34 10.05 3.70
CA THR A 242 -15.18 10.68 3.06
C THR A 242 -14.74 11.93 3.83
N GLN A 243 -15.69 12.81 4.19
CA GLN A 243 -15.39 14.02 4.97
C GLN A 243 -14.84 13.69 6.37
N MET A 244 -15.40 12.68 7.04
CA MET A 244 -14.89 12.19 8.32
C MET A 244 -13.47 11.65 8.17
N LEU A 245 -13.21 10.83 7.15
CA LEU A 245 -11.89 10.27 6.89
C LEU A 245 -10.87 11.38 6.62
N ASP A 246 -11.18 12.34 5.74
CA ASP A 246 -10.30 13.46 5.42
C ASP A 246 -9.95 14.28 6.66
N SER A 247 -10.90 14.49 7.57
CA SER A 247 -10.70 15.23 8.82
C SER A 247 -9.83 14.47 9.84
N LEU A 248 -9.95 13.14 9.88
CA LEU A 248 -9.25 12.27 10.83
C LEU A 248 -7.89 11.78 10.31
N ALA A 249 -7.69 11.80 9.00
CA ALA A 249 -6.51 11.29 8.30
C ALA A 249 -5.17 11.84 8.84
N PRO A 250 -5.03 13.15 9.14
CA PRO A 250 -3.82 13.68 9.80
C PRO A 250 -3.47 12.98 11.12
N THR A 251 -4.47 12.72 11.95
CA THR A 251 -4.31 12.10 13.27
C THR A 251 -4.05 10.60 13.14
N ILE A 252 -4.71 9.92 12.19
CA ILE A 252 -4.47 8.52 11.90
C ILE A 252 -3.04 8.32 11.40
N LEU A 253 -2.64 9.03 10.34
CA LEU A 253 -1.31 8.87 9.75
C LEU A 253 -0.20 9.23 10.75
N GLY A 254 -0.36 10.32 11.51
CA GLY A 254 0.59 10.68 12.55
C GLY A 254 0.76 9.59 13.61
N GLY A 255 -0.34 8.98 14.05
CA GLY A 255 -0.31 7.84 14.97
C GLY A 255 0.38 6.60 14.38
N MET A 256 0.19 6.33 13.08
CA MET A 256 0.90 5.24 12.39
C MET A 256 2.41 5.48 12.36
N LEU A 257 2.84 6.70 12.06
CA LEU A 257 4.26 7.08 12.05
C LEU A 257 4.88 6.99 13.46
N ASP A 258 4.17 7.48 14.47
CA ASP A 258 4.60 7.39 15.88
C ASP A 258 4.74 5.92 16.32
N ALA A 259 3.84 5.03 15.85
CA ALA A 259 3.92 3.60 16.11
C ALA A 259 5.16 2.96 15.44
N ILE A 260 5.51 3.36 14.21
CA ILE A 260 6.71 2.87 13.52
C ILE A 260 7.97 3.29 14.27
N VAL A 261 8.07 4.55 14.70
CA VAL A 261 9.22 5.03 15.50
C VAL A 261 9.40 4.17 16.74
N LYS A 262 8.32 3.89 17.48
CA LYS A 262 8.37 2.99 18.65
C LYS A 262 8.79 1.57 18.26
N ALA A 263 8.21 1.02 17.19
CA ALA A 263 8.55 -0.32 16.71
C ALA A 263 10.02 -0.45 16.31
N MET A 264 10.61 0.55 15.66
CA MET A 264 12.03 0.57 15.29
C MET A 264 12.96 0.51 16.51
N ASN A 265 12.55 1.05 17.65
CA ASN A 265 13.31 0.96 18.90
C ASN A 265 13.15 -0.40 19.60
N ILE A 266 11.98 -1.02 19.48
CA ILE A 266 11.69 -2.32 20.10
C ILE A 266 12.29 -3.48 19.28
N TYR A 267 12.20 -3.41 17.95
CA TYR A 267 12.56 -4.48 17.02
C TYR A 267 13.94 -5.10 17.28
N PRO A 268 15.03 -4.33 17.54
CA PRO A 268 16.35 -4.90 17.84
C PRO A 268 16.40 -5.75 19.12
N THR A 269 15.42 -5.61 20.01
CA THR A 269 15.35 -6.32 21.30
C THR A 269 14.51 -7.60 21.22
N ILE A 270 13.75 -7.80 20.14
CA ILE A 270 12.90 -8.97 19.95
C ILE A 270 13.76 -10.19 19.63
N LYS A 271 13.62 -11.25 20.43
CA LYS A 271 14.14 -12.59 20.15
C LYS A 271 12.97 -13.51 19.88
N LEU A 272 12.89 -14.04 18.66
CA LEU A 272 11.87 -15.03 18.30
C LEU A 272 12.33 -16.41 18.77
N GLU A 273 11.49 -17.10 19.55
CA GLU A 273 11.77 -18.48 19.99
C GLU A 273 11.64 -19.48 18.81
N LYS A 274 10.75 -19.20 17.86
CA LYS A 274 10.57 -19.90 16.58
C LYS A 274 10.05 -18.92 15.52
N LEU A 275 10.40 -19.16 14.25
CA LEU A 275 9.85 -18.49 13.08
C LEU A 275 8.55 -19.16 12.63
#